data_AF-A0A432C874-F1
#
_entry.id   AF-A0A432C874-F1
#
_cell.length_a   1.000
_cell.length_b   1.000
_cell.length_c   1.000
_cell.angle_alpha   90.00
_cell.angle_beta   90.00
_cell.angle_gamma   90.00
#
_symmetry.space_group_name_H-M   'P 1'
#
loop_
_entity.id
_entity.type
_entity.pdbx_description
1 polymer ?
#
loop_
_entity_poly.entity_id
_entity_poly.type
_entity_poly.pdbx_seq_one_letter_code
_entity_poly.pdbx_strand_id
1 'polypeptide(L)' 'NPSPGIIWQAHYVGIEKEYCQIEKLANLEALPPFGFKVACFAAKIKGASEGWTRAVAIIE' A
#
# COMPACT_ATOMS: atom_id res chain seq x y z
N ASN A 1 -7.01 -8.45 -13.56
CA ASN A 1 -7.66 -7.11 -13.44
C ASN A 1 -8.98 -7.20 -12.69
N PRO A 2 -9.35 -6.22 -11.84
CA PRO A 2 -10.61 -6.23 -11.09
C PRO A 2 -11.84 -6.32 -12.00
N SER A 3 -12.85 -7.08 -11.57
CA SER A 3 -14.12 -7.41 -12.24
C SER A 3 -15.31 -7.15 -11.31
N PRO A 4 -16.40 -6.51 -11.77
CA PRO A 4 -17.56 -6.22 -10.93
C PRO A 4 -18.12 -7.44 -10.17
N GLY A 5 -18.59 -7.22 -8.94
CA GLY A 5 -19.29 -8.25 -8.15
C GLY A 5 -18.41 -9.18 -7.31
N ILE A 6 -17.08 -9.03 -7.35
CA ILE A 6 -16.16 -9.80 -6.49
C ILE A 6 -15.66 -8.89 -5.36
N ILE A 7 -15.72 -9.40 -4.13
CA ILE A 7 -15.22 -8.69 -2.95
C ILE A 7 -13.68 -8.70 -2.93
N TRP A 8 -13.07 -7.59 -2.50
CA TRP A 8 -11.64 -7.49 -2.20
C TRP A 8 -10.67 -7.80 -3.34
N GLN A 9 -11.05 -7.55 -4.59
CA GLN A 9 -10.25 -7.92 -5.77
C GLN A 9 -8.82 -7.43 -5.79
N ALA A 10 -8.55 -6.27 -5.18
CA ALA A 10 -7.21 -5.73 -5.06
C ALA A 10 -6.24 -6.71 -4.35
N HIS A 11 -6.73 -7.46 -3.36
CA HIS A 11 -5.92 -8.43 -2.61
C HIS A 11 -5.44 -9.60 -3.49
N TYR A 12 -6.18 -9.93 -4.56
CA TYR A 12 -5.80 -10.99 -5.50
C TYR A 12 -4.79 -10.54 -6.55
N VAL A 13 -4.53 -9.24 -6.70
CA VAL A 13 -3.56 -8.72 -7.69
C VAL A 13 -2.16 -9.30 -7.44
N GLY A 14 -1.81 -9.52 -6.17
CA GLY A 14 -0.55 -10.15 -5.75
C GLY A 14 -0.31 -11.58 -6.26
N ILE A 15 -1.34 -12.25 -6.79
CA ILE A 15 -1.20 -13.57 -7.42
C ILE A 15 -0.55 -13.44 -8.80
N GLU A 16 -0.89 -12.39 -9.55
CA GLU A 16 -0.46 -12.21 -10.94
C GLU A 16 0.79 -11.33 -11.05
N LYS A 17 0.99 -10.39 -10.12
CA LYS A 17 2.02 -9.34 -10.21
C LYS A 17 2.53 -8.94 -8.82
N GLU A 18 3.73 -8.37 -8.79
CA GLU A 18 4.22 -7.69 -7.59
C GLU A 18 3.21 -6.65 -7.12
N TYR A 19 2.82 -6.76 -5.86
CA TYR A 19 1.74 -5.99 -5.27
C TYR A 19 2.08 -5.68 -3.82
N CYS A 20 1.82 -4.44 -3.42
CA CYS A 20 1.85 -4.00 -2.04
C CYS A 20 0.51 -3.33 -1.74
N GLN A 21 -0.12 -3.75 -0.64
CA GLN A 21 -1.32 -3.11 -0.10
C GLN A 21 -0.95 -2.34 1.16
N ILE A 22 -1.38 -1.09 1.24
CA ILE A 22 -1.21 -0.26 2.41
C ILE A 22 -2.58 0.28 2.79
N GLU A 23 -3.01 -0.04 4.01
CA GLU A 23 -4.30 0.38 4.53
C GLU A 23 -4.14 1.46 5.59
N LYS A 24 -5.22 2.23 5.82
CA LYS A 24 -5.28 3.26 6.87
C LYS A 24 -4.21 4.35 6.74
N LEU A 25 -3.85 4.71 5.50
CA LEU A 25 -3.07 5.92 5.25
C LEU A 25 -3.85 7.15 5.72
N ALA A 26 -3.10 8.15 6.19
CA ALA A 26 -3.61 9.43 6.65
C ALA A 26 -2.82 10.57 6.01
N ASN A 27 -3.31 11.81 6.13
CA ASN A 27 -2.69 13.02 5.60
C ASN A 27 -2.50 13.02 4.07
N LEU A 28 -3.32 12.26 3.32
CA LEU A 28 -3.22 12.21 1.86
C LEU A 28 -3.59 13.55 1.23
N GLU A 29 -4.44 14.33 1.88
CA GLU A 29 -4.84 15.68 1.51
C GLU A 29 -3.69 16.70 1.57
N ALA A 30 -2.61 16.39 2.29
CA ALA A 30 -1.42 17.24 2.36
C ALA A 30 -0.44 16.99 1.19
N LEU A 31 -0.72 16.02 0.31
CA LEU A 31 0.17 15.63 -0.77
C LEU A 31 -0.23 16.29 -2.10
N PRO A 32 0.75 16.64 -2.97
CA PRO A 32 0.43 16.98 -4.34
C PRO A 32 -0.15 15.76 -5.06
N PRO A 33 -0.89 15.94 -6.17
CA PRO A 33 -1.52 14.82 -6.89
C PRO A 33 -0.50 13.84 -7.50
N PHE A 34 0.73 14.28 -7.76
CA PHE A 34 1.82 13.46 -8.30
C PHE A 34 3.18 14.14 -8.02
N GLY A 35 4.28 13.44 -8.33
CA GLY A 35 5.64 14.00 -8.28
C GLY A 35 6.38 13.80 -6.95
N PHE A 36 5.83 13.01 -6.02
CA PHE A 36 6.48 12.67 -4.75
C PHE A 36 6.78 11.17 -4.67
N LYS A 37 7.63 10.77 -3.72
CA LYS A 37 7.92 9.35 -3.44
C LYS A 37 7.26 8.92 -2.14
N VAL A 38 6.85 7.66 -2.06
CA VAL A 38 6.40 7.03 -0.82
C VAL A 38 7.45 6.01 -0.40
N ALA A 39 7.85 6.05 0.87
CA ALA A 39 8.68 5.01 1.48
C ALA A 39 7.91 4.34 2.63
N CYS A 40 7.99 3.01 2.68
CA CYS A 40 7.33 2.19 3.70
C CYS A 40 8.31 1.14 4.21
N PHE A 41 8.50 1.11 5.54
CA PHE A 41 9.43 0.21 6.21
C PHE A 41 8.61 -0.72 7.11
N ALA A 42 8.09 -1.80 6.52
CA ALA A 42 7.25 -2.74 7.25
C ALA A 42 8.05 -3.43 8.37
N ALA A 43 7.46 -3.49 9.56
CA ALA A 43 8.03 -4.24 10.68
C ALA A 43 8.10 -5.74 10.33
N LYS A 44 9.28 -6.34 10.48
CA LYS A 44 9.48 -7.76 10.18
C LYS A 44 8.98 -8.63 11.33
N ILE A 45 7.78 -9.17 11.19
CA ILE A 45 7.14 -10.04 12.19
C ILE A 45 7.31 -11.50 11.75
N LYS A 46 7.81 -12.35 12.66
CA LYS A 46 8.06 -13.78 12.35
C LYS A 46 6.74 -14.50 12.03
N GLY A 47 6.66 -15.08 10.83
CA GLY A 47 5.52 -15.88 10.40
C GLY A 47 4.28 -15.07 10.00
N ALA A 48 4.37 -13.74 9.95
CA ALA A 48 3.27 -12.89 9.50
C ALA A 48 3.33 -12.68 7.98
N SER A 49 2.15 -12.51 7.36
CA SER A 49 2.01 -12.09 5.96
C SER A 49 2.25 -10.59 5.76
N GLU A 50 2.16 -9.79 6.82
CA GLU A 50 2.23 -8.34 6.79
C GLU A 50 2.79 -7.77 8.11
N GLY A 51 3.08 -6.47 8.12
CA GLY A 51 3.54 -5.75 9.31
C GLY A 51 3.16 -4.29 9.26
N TRP A 52 3.07 -3.65 10.43
CA TRP A 52 2.82 -2.21 10.49
C TRP A 52 4.00 -1.43 9.92
N THR A 53 3.72 -0.25 9.38
CA THR A 53 4.73 0.64 8.80
C THR A 53 4.49 2.07 9.28
N ARG A 54 5.59 2.82 9.44
CA ARG A 54 5.53 4.28 9.45
C ARG A 54 5.72 4.75 8.01
N ALA A 55 4.62 4.83 7.26
CA ALA A 55 4.65 5.34 5.90
C ALA A 55 5.02 6.83 5.89
N VAL A 56 5.89 7.22 4.96
CA VAL A 56 6.30 8.62 4.76
C VAL A 56 6.20 9.00 3.28
N ALA A 57 5.82 10.24 3.01
CA ALA A 57 5.98 10.87 1.71
C ALA A 57 7.26 11.71 1.72
N ILE A 58 8.05 11.64 0.65
CA ILE A 58 9.26 12.42 0.42
C ILE A 58 8.93 13.46 -0.63
N ILE A 59 9.01 14.73 -0.23
CA ILE A 59 8.65 15.93 -1.01
C ILE A 59 9.92 16.78 -1.15
N GLU A 60 10.06 17.49 -2.28
CA GLU A 60 11.14 18.48 -2.54
C GLU A 60 10.66 19.92 -2.26
#